data_AF-A0AA35X4W6-F1
#
_entry.id   AF-A0AA35X4W6-F1
#
_cell.length_a   1.000
_cell.length_b   1.000
_cell.length_c   1.000
_cell.angle_alpha   90.00
_cell.angle_beta   90.00
_cell.angle_gamma   90.00
#
_symmetry.space_group_name_H-M   'P 1'
#
loop_
_entity.id
_entity.type
_entity.pdbx_description
1 polymer ?
#
loop_
_entity_poly.entity_id
_entity_poly.type
_entity_poly.pdbx_seq_one_letter_code
_entity_poly.pdbx_strand_id
1 'polypeptide(L)'
;MALFVLSLAIIDVVILLTYTATEAVRDNLGVKLTANRELPGETFGATAEYHKYFLYVCESDGQVVLYAILFGYKGILQVLSLLLAFRTRNVKVKGLDDSVYIAASVYVTSIVLTVIIISTYTLRDYVNAYPAVVGMGLLLGTTMILGLVFIPRIVGLYKDPKGETVSTFATSGQNDEAEQTKSGSDMENELKKLRCRVIELETTIKSHAPGGVDLST
;
A
#
# COMPACT_ATOMS: atom_id res chain seq x y z
N MET A 1 7.80 5.02 -19.53
CA MET A 1 7.55 4.37 -18.21
C MET A 1 7.87 2.88 -18.24
N ALA A 2 7.32 2.08 -19.16
CA ALA A 2 7.60 0.63 -19.24
C ALA A 2 9.09 0.29 -19.38
N LEU A 3 9.86 1.03 -20.20
CA LEU A 3 11.31 0.84 -20.35
C LEU A 3 12.09 1.04 -19.04
N PHE A 4 11.66 1.99 -18.20
CA PHE A 4 12.28 2.25 -16.90
C PHE A 4 12.00 1.08 -15.94
N VAL A 5 10.76 0.60 -15.88
CA VAL A 5 10.40 -0.56 -15.05
C VAL A 5 11.15 -1.81 -15.50
N LEU A 6 11.24 -2.03 -16.82
CA LEU A 6 11.98 -3.15 -17.39
C LEU A 6 13.49 -3.04 -17.09
N SER A 7 14.07 -1.84 -17.14
CA SER A 7 15.48 -1.64 -16.78
C SER A 7 15.76 -2.00 -15.32
N LEU A 8 14.86 -1.66 -14.38
CA LEU A 8 15.01 -2.03 -12.97
C LEU A 8 14.92 -3.55 -12.78
N ALA A 9 13.99 -4.22 -13.47
CA ALA A 9 13.88 -5.68 -13.42
C ALA A 9 15.09 -6.39 -14.03
N ILE A 10 15.68 -5.85 -15.11
CA ILE A 10 16.90 -6.38 -15.70
C ILE A 10 18.06 -6.26 -14.71
N ILE A 11 18.18 -5.15 -13.97
CA ILE A 11 19.22 -4.98 -12.96
C ILE A 11 19.12 -6.07 -11.89
N ASP A 12 17.91 -6.37 -11.37
CA ASP A 12 17.68 -7.50 -10.45
C ASP A 12 18.18 -8.82 -11.04
N VAL A 13 17.78 -9.12 -12.28
CA VAL A 13 18.15 -10.36 -12.95
C VAL A 13 19.65 -10.45 -13.17
N VAL A 14 20.31 -9.35 -13.58
CA VAL A 14 21.77 -9.31 -13.78
C VAL A 14 22.51 -9.50 -12.46
N ILE A 15 22.06 -8.88 -11.36
CA ILE A 15 22.67 -9.07 -10.04
C ILE A 15 22.55 -10.54 -9.60
N LEU A 16 21.36 -11.13 -9.76
CA LEU A 16 21.14 -12.54 -9.42
C LEU A 16 21.93 -13.49 -10.32
N LEU A 17 21.99 -13.24 -11.63
CA LEU A 17 22.78 -14.02 -12.57
C LEU A 17 24.27 -13.92 -12.27
N THR A 18 24.77 -12.73 -11.94
CA THR A 18 26.19 -12.55 -11.60
C THR A 18 26.52 -13.32 -10.32
N TYR A 19 25.64 -13.25 -9.31
CA TYR A 19 25.83 -13.99 -8.06
C TYR A 19 25.75 -15.51 -8.27
N THR A 20 24.79 -16.02 -9.05
CA THR A 20 24.67 -17.46 -9.31
C THR A 20 25.74 -17.99 -10.25
N ALA A 21 26.29 -17.15 -11.14
CA ALA A 21 27.38 -17.51 -12.04
C ALA A 21 28.75 -17.54 -11.36
N THR A 22 28.94 -16.80 -10.25
CA THR A 22 30.19 -16.91 -9.48
C THR A 22 30.30 -18.30 -8.86
N GLU A 23 31.31 -19.07 -9.28
CA GLU A 23 31.63 -20.41 -8.79
C GLU A 23 31.79 -20.43 -7.25
N ALA A 24 32.21 -19.30 -6.67
CA ALA A 24 32.24 -19.07 -5.24
C ALA A 24 30.91 -19.36 -4.53
N VAL A 25 29.76 -19.09 -5.13
CA VAL A 25 28.46 -19.41 -4.50
C VAL A 25 28.14 -20.89 -4.62
N ARG A 26 28.50 -21.54 -5.73
CA ARG A 26 28.25 -22.97 -5.95
C ARG A 26 29.07 -23.84 -5.02
N ASP A 27 30.32 -23.45 -4.74
CA ASP A 27 31.22 -24.21 -3.88
C ASP A 27 31.03 -23.88 -2.39
N ASN A 28 30.54 -22.68 -2.04
CA ASN A 28 30.25 -22.28 -0.67
C ASN A 28 28.76 -22.38 -0.30
N LEU A 29 27.94 -23.08 -1.10
CA LEU A 29 26.56 -23.40 -0.75
C LEU A 29 26.55 -24.55 0.24
N GLY A 30 26.75 -24.23 1.52
CA GLY A 30 26.74 -25.20 2.60
C GLY A 30 25.32 -25.42 3.12
N VAL A 31 24.92 -26.69 3.27
CA VAL A 31 23.77 -27.02 4.10
C VAL A 31 24.25 -27.11 5.54
N LYS A 32 23.92 -26.12 6.36
CA LYS A 32 24.33 -26.07 7.75
C LYS A 32 23.23 -26.63 8.65
N LEU A 33 23.59 -27.61 9.47
CA LEU A 33 22.69 -28.14 10.49
C LEU A 33 22.62 -27.15 11.66
N THR A 34 21.45 -26.56 11.86
CA THR A 34 21.17 -25.67 13.00
C THR A 34 20.23 -26.38 13.97
N ALA A 35 20.48 -26.25 15.28
CA ALA A 35 19.61 -26.81 16.30
C ALA A 35 18.28 -26.05 16.34
N ASN A 36 17.17 -26.76 16.53
CA ASN A 36 15.87 -26.12 16.63
C ASN A 36 15.75 -25.32 17.94
N ARG A 37 15.54 -24.00 17.84
CA ARG A 37 15.33 -23.12 19.01
C ARG A 37 13.90 -23.20 19.57
N GLU A 38 12.94 -23.65 18.75
CA GLU A 38 11.53 -23.80 19.16
C GLU A 38 11.29 -25.06 19.99
N LEU A 39 12.01 -26.15 19.69
CA LEU A 39 12.09 -27.34 20.51
C LEU A 39 13.52 -27.50 21.04
N PRO A 40 13.86 -26.84 22.18
CA PRO A 40 15.10 -27.14 22.89
C PRO A 40 14.97 -28.56 23.46
N GLY A 41 15.41 -29.55 22.70
CA GLY A 41 15.16 -30.95 23.00
C GLY A 41 15.79 -31.40 24.31
N GLU A 42 14.94 -31.63 25.30
CA GLU A 42 15.05 -32.64 26.37
C GLU A 42 13.63 -33.20 26.62
N THR A 43 12.94 -33.71 25.60
CA THR A 43 11.72 -34.51 25.83
C THR A 43 12.15 -35.93 26.17
N PHE A 44 12.04 -36.30 27.46
CA PHE A 44 12.20 -37.68 27.90
C PHE A 44 11.11 -38.52 27.23
N GLY A 45 11.46 -39.23 26.17
CA GLY A 45 10.58 -40.23 25.58
C GLY A 45 10.23 -41.30 26.61
N ALA A 46 9.11 -42.00 26.44
CA ALA A 46 8.71 -43.11 27.31
C ALA A 46 9.78 -44.23 27.41
N THR A 47 10.81 -44.20 26.56
CA THR A 47 11.92 -45.14 26.45
C THR A 47 13.28 -44.59 26.92
N ALA A 48 13.33 -43.43 27.59
CA ALA A 48 14.59 -42.81 28.06
C ALA A 48 15.63 -42.54 26.95
N GLU A 49 15.18 -42.25 25.73
CA GLU A 49 16.04 -41.90 24.59
C GLU A 49 16.06 -40.38 24.34
N TYR A 50 17.24 -39.81 24.11
CA TYR A 50 17.42 -38.39 23.85
C TYR A 50 17.28 -38.09 22.35
N HIS A 51 16.18 -37.45 21.93
CA HIS A 51 15.98 -37.01 20.55
C HIS A 51 16.40 -35.54 20.37
N LYS A 52 17.39 -35.30 19.50
CA LYS A 52 17.83 -33.95 19.11
C LYS A 52 17.35 -33.63 17.70
N TYR A 53 16.53 -32.59 17.56
CA TYR A 53 16.02 -32.14 16.26
C TYR A 53 17.00 -31.15 15.62
N PHE A 54 17.36 -31.41 14.36
CA PHE A 54 18.22 -30.56 13.54
C PHE A 54 17.45 -30.05 12.32
N LEU A 55 17.85 -28.86 11.86
CA LEU A 55 17.27 -28.20 10.70
C LEU A 55 18.36 -27.96 9.66
N TYR A 56 18.03 -28.23 8.41
CA TYR A 56 18.89 -27.93 7.28
C TYR A 56 18.63 -26.50 6.82
N VAL A 57 19.60 -25.62 7.03
CA VAL A 57 19.55 -24.23 6.57
C VAL A 57 20.53 -24.06 5.42
N CYS A 58 20.07 -23.44 4.34
CA CYS A 58 20.93 -23.04 3.24
C CYS A 58 21.61 -21.72 3.62
N GLU A 59 22.92 -21.77 3.86
CA GLU A 59 23.72 -20.62 4.28
C GLU A 59 25.01 -20.59 3.45
N SER A 60 25.35 -19.40 2.95
CA SER A 60 26.58 -19.17 2.18
C SER A 60 27.34 -18.00 2.79
N ASP A 61 28.67 -18.07 2.84
CA ASP A 61 29.52 -17.02 3.44
C ASP A 61 29.29 -15.64 2.80
N GLY A 62 28.95 -15.59 1.51
CA GLY A 62 28.64 -14.36 0.78
C GLY A 62 27.20 -13.86 0.89
N GLN A 63 26.30 -14.62 1.54
CA GLN A 63 24.85 -14.31 1.51
C GLN A 63 24.55 -12.95 2.15
N VAL A 64 25.29 -12.56 3.20
CA VAL A 64 25.07 -11.31 3.94
C VAL A 64 25.41 -10.12 3.06
N VAL A 65 26.52 -10.21 2.31
CA VAL A 65 26.94 -9.16 1.37
C VAL A 65 25.93 -9.01 0.25
N LEU A 66 25.44 -10.12 -0.31
CA LEU A 66 24.39 -10.08 -1.33
C LEU A 66 23.11 -9.45 -0.79
N TYR A 67 22.62 -9.88 0.37
CA TYR A 67 21.42 -9.33 0.99
C TYR A 67 21.58 -7.84 1.32
N ALA A 68 22.77 -7.42 1.77
CA ALA A 68 23.06 -6.01 2.00
C ALA A 68 22.98 -5.18 0.70
N ILE A 69 23.52 -5.68 -0.41
CA ILE A 69 23.45 -5.00 -1.71
C ILE A 69 22.00 -4.97 -2.23
N LEU A 70 21.30 -6.10 -2.21
CA LEU A 70 19.91 -6.24 -2.69
C LEU A 70 18.93 -5.39 -1.87
N PHE A 71 18.93 -5.55 -0.55
CA PHE A 71 18.05 -4.77 0.33
C PHE A 71 18.47 -3.32 0.43
N GLY A 72 19.77 -3.01 0.29
CA GLY A 72 20.25 -1.64 0.23
C GLY A 72 19.66 -0.89 -0.97
N TYR A 73 19.80 -1.45 -2.17
CA TYR A 73 19.29 -0.77 -3.37
C TYR A 73 17.75 -0.76 -3.40
N LYS A 74 17.06 -1.85 -3.02
CA LYS A 74 15.59 -1.88 -2.88
C LYS A 74 15.11 -0.88 -1.81
N GLY A 75 15.86 -0.75 -0.71
CA GLY A 75 15.58 0.18 0.37
C GLY A 75 15.68 1.65 -0.07
N ILE A 76 16.71 1.99 -0.86
CA ILE A 76 16.82 3.34 -1.44
C ILE A 76 15.64 3.62 -2.37
N LEU A 77 15.26 2.67 -3.24
CA LEU A 77 14.07 2.80 -4.08
C LEU A 77 12.78 2.94 -3.26
N GLN A 78 12.67 2.25 -2.13
CA GLN A 78 11.55 2.35 -1.20
C GLN A 78 11.47 3.74 -0.57
N VAL A 79 12.59 4.31 -0.11
CA VAL A 79 12.67 5.67 0.44
C VAL A 79 12.35 6.70 -0.64
N LEU A 80 12.87 6.54 -1.86
CA LEU A 80 12.52 7.39 -2.99
C LEU A 80 11.01 7.33 -3.27
N SER A 81 10.41 6.14 -3.25
CA SER A 81 8.96 5.97 -3.40
C SER A 81 8.17 6.75 -2.35
N LEU A 82 8.65 6.76 -1.10
CA LEU A 82 8.05 7.52 0.00
C LEU A 82 8.23 9.03 -0.17
N LEU A 83 9.42 9.48 -0.59
CA LEU A 83 9.70 10.90 -0.84
C LEU A 83 8.91 11.43 -2.03
N LEU A 84 8.77 10.64 -3.10
CA LEU A 84 7.91 10.95 -4.24
C LEU A 84 6.45 11.10 -3.78
N ALA A 85 5.95 10.16 -2.97
CA ALA A 85 4.61 10.22 -2.38
C ALA A 85 4.44 11.41 -1.41
N PHE A 86 5.50 11.87 -0.74
CA PHE A 86 5.45 13.03 0.16
C PHE A 86 5.43 14.35 -0.60
N ARG A 87 6.24 14.45 -1.66
CA ARG A 87 6.28 15.64 -2.53
C ARG A 87 4.99 15.82 -3.30
N THR A 88 4.34 14.74 -3.73
CA THR A 88 3.02 14.81 -4.38
C THR A 88 1.89 15.21 -3.42
N ARG A 89 2.04 15.01 -2.10
CA ARG A 89 1.05 15.43 -1.10
C ARG A 89 0.99 16.95 -0.90
N ASN A 90 2.09 17.67 -1.13
CA ASN A 90 2.19 19.10 -0.82
C ASN A 90 1.62 20.02 -1.92
N VAL A 91 1.28 19.47 -3.08
CA VAL A 91 0.64 20.21 -4.18
C VAL A 91 -0.81 19.75 -4.25
N LYS A 92 -1.66 20.39 -3.44
CA LYS A 92 -3.10 20.15 -3.41
C LYS A 92 -3.74 20.76 -4.67
N VAL A 93 -3.51 20.16 -5.83
CA VAL A 93 -4.21 20.55 -7.07
C VAL A 93 -5.66 20.07 -6.92
N LYS A 94 -6.60 21.01 -6.78
CA LYS A 94 -8.04 20.74 -6.76
C LYS A 94 -8.43 20.05 -8.08
N GLY A 95 -8.57 18.72 -8.10
CA GLY A 95 -9.09 18.04 -9.30
C GLY A 95 -8.84 16.54 -9.49
N LEU A 96 -7.88 15.88 -8.82
CA LEU A 96 -7.60 14.44 -9.03
C LEU A 96 -7.44 13.70 -7.69
N ASP A 97 -8.55 13.21 -7.12
CA ASP A 97 -8.55 12.41 -5.88
C ASP A 97 -7.83 11.04 -6.05
N ASP A 98 -7.65 10.55 -7.28
CA ASP A 98 -6.96 9.28 -7.57
C ASP A 98 -5.49 9.27 -7.14
N SER A 99 -4.83 10.43 -7.25
CA SER A 99 -3.43 10.59 -6.87
C SER A 99 -3.20 10.43 -5.36
N VAL A 100 -4.22 10.73 -4.55
CA VAL A 100 -4.19 10.57 -3.08
C VAL A 100 -4.27 9.10 -2.71
N TYR A 101 -5.12 8.31 -3.39
CA TYR A 101 -5.20 6.86 -3.17
C TYR A 101 -3.91 6.14 -3.58
N ILE A 102 -3.30 6.54 -4.70
CA ILE A 102 -2.00 6.01 -5.13
C ILE A 102 -0.89 6.39 -4.14
N ALA A 103 -0.87 7.63 -3.64
CA ALA A 103 0.10 8.01 -2.62
C ALA A 103 -0.12 7.25 -1.31
N ALA A 104 -1.38 7.11 -0.86
CA ALA A 104 -1.75 6.39 0.35
C ALA A 104 -1.37 4.90 0.30
N SER A 105 -1.56 4.23 -0.84
CA SER A 105 -1.18 2.82 -1.01
C SER A 105 0.33 2.61 -0.90
N VAL A 106 1.14 3.53 -1.45
CA VAL A 106 2.60 3.50 -1.32
C VAL A 106 3.04 3.66 0.15
N TYR A 107 2.39 4.54 0.92
CA TYR A 107 2.67 4.68 2.37
C TYR A 107 2.38 3.41 3.15
N VAL A 108 1.18 2.85 3.00
CA VAL A 108 0.75 1.64 3.72
C VAL A 108 1.69 0.47 3.38
N THR A 109 1.99 0.30 2.10
CA THR A 109 2.90 -0.75 1.62
C THR A 109 4.30 -0.59 2.19
N SER A 110 4.82 0.63 2.24
CA SER A 110 6.16 0.90 2.78
C SER A 110 6.28 0.52 4.26
N ILE A 111 5.26 0.84 5.05
CA ILE A 111 5.23 0.52 6.47
C ILE A 111 5.17 -1.01 6.66
N VAL A 112 4.25 -1.68 5.95
CA VAL A 112 4.08 -3.13 6.03
C VAL A 112 5.36 -3.87 5.64
N LEU A 113 6.01 -3.49 4.53
CA LEU A 113 7.27 -4.09 4.10
C LEU A 113 8.40 -3.88 5.11
N THR A 114 8.50 -2.70 5.72
CA THR A 114 9.51 -2.42 6.75
C THR A 114 9.30 -3.31 7.98
N VAL A 115 8.05 -3.48 8.43
CA VAL A 115 7.71 -4.36 9.54
C VAL A 115 8.06 -5.81 9.22
N ILE A 116 7.73 -6.30 8.01
CA ILE A 116 8.05 -7.66 7.58
C ILE A 116 9.56 -7.90 7.62
N ILE A 117 10.38 -6.98 7.10
CA ILE A 117 11.84 -7.10 7.11
C ILE A 117 12.37 -7.23 8.55
N ILE A 118 11.90 -6.37 9.47
CA ILE A 118 12.30 -6.44 10.88
C ILE A 118 11.89 -7.79 11.51
N SER A 119 10.68 -8.25 11.21
CA SER A 119 10.18 -9.55 11.69
C SER A 119 11.01 -10.71 11.14
N THR A 120 11.42 -10.67 9.87
CA THR A 120 12.28 -11.69 9.23
C THR A 120 13.61 -11.85 9.98
N TYR A 121 14.26 -10.74 10.36
CA TYR A 121 15.50 -10.80 11.13
C TYR A 121 15.28 -11.27 12.56
N THR A 122 14.19 -10.85 13.19
CA THR A 122 13.89 -11.18 14.60
C THR A 122 13.52 -12.66 14.76
N LEU A 123 12.78 -13.22 13.81
CA LEU A 123 12.24 -14.59 13.89
C LEU A 123 13.09 -15.62 13.13
N ARG A 124 14.26 -15.26 12.60
CA ARG A 124 15.07 -16.16 11.75
C ARG A 124 15.40 -17.52 12.39
N ASP A 125 15.47 -17.56 13.73
CA ASP A 125 15.76 -18.78 14.50
C ASP A 125 14.53 -19.67 14.77
N TYR A 126 13.32 -19.19 14.49
CA TYR A 126 12.05 -19.83 14.82
C TYR A 126 11.40 -20.43 13.56
N VAL A 127 11.50 -21.74 13.38
CA VAL A 127 11.17 -22.41 12.10
C VAL A 127 9.68 -22.41 11.79
N ASN A 128 8.82 -22.48 12.80
CA ASN A 128 7.37 -22.46 12.63
C ASN A 128 6.85 -21.02 12.67
N ALA A 129 7.39 -20.17 13.55
CA ALA A 129 6.94 -18.78 13.65
C ALA A 129 7.39 -17.92 12.46
N TYR A 130 8.61 -18.12 11.96
CA TYR A 130 9.16 -17.36 10.83
C TYR A 130 8.28 -17.40 9.57
N PRO A 131 7.98 -18.58 8.97
CA PRO A 131 7.20 -18.64 7.75
C PRO A 131 5.75 -18.20 7.98
N ALA A 132 5.19 -18.44 9.17
CA ALA A 132 3.84 -18.01 9.51
C ALA A 132 3.72 -16.47 9.54
N VAL A 133 4.64 -15.78 10.24
CA VAL A 133 4.61 -14.32 10.35
C VAL A 133 4.95 -13.66 9.02
N VAL A 134 5.98 -14.14 8.31
CA VAL A 134 6.36 -13.59 7.01
C VAL A 134 5.26 -13.83 5.97
N GLY A 135 4.69 -15.03 5.92
CA GLY A 135 3.62 -15.38 4.98
C GLY A 135 2.35 -14.58 5.23
N MET A 136 1.88 -14.51 6.48
CA MET A 136 0.72 -13.69 6.84
C MET A 136 0.95 -12.20 6.57
N GLY A 137 2.14 -11.69 6.88
CA GLY A 137 2.51 -10.30 6.58
C GLY A 137 2.47 -9.98 5.09
N LEU A 138 3.01 -10.86 4.23
CA LEU A 138 2.98 -10.71 2.78
C LEU A 138 1.56 -10.81 2.21
N LEU A 139 0.74 -11.73 2.71
CA LEU A 139 -0.66 -11.85 2.29
C LEU A 139 -1.47 -10.60 2.64
N LEU A 140 -1.33 -10.11 3.88
CA LEU A 140 -1.98 -8.86 4.30
C LEU A 140 -1.47 -7.65 3.51
N GLY A 141 -0.16 -7.57 3.28
CA GLY A 141 0.46 -6.50 2.50
C GLY A 141 -0.05 -6.46 1.06
N THR A 142 -0.05 -7.59 0.37
CA THR A 142 -0.57 -7.68 -1.00
C THR A 142 -2.07 -7.41 -1.06
N THR A 143 -2.85 -7.90 -0.10
CA THR A 143 -4.30 -7.63 -0.02
C THR A 143 -4.59 -6.15 0.17
N MET A 144 -3.81 -5.45 1.01
CA MET A 144 -3.95 -4.00 1.18
C MET A 144 -3.60 -3.23 -0.10
N ILE A 145 -2.53 -3.60 -0.79
CA ILE A 145 -2.14 -2.98 -2.06
C ILE A 145 -3.23 -3.16 -3.12
N LEU A 146 -3.64 -4.41 -3.33
CA LEU A 146 -4.67 -4.76 -4.31
C LEU A 146 -5.98 -4.05 -3.95
N GLY A 147 -6.40 -4.11 -2.68
CA GLY A 147 -7.58 -3.40 -2.20
C GLY A 147 -7.53 -1.91 -2.56
N LEU A 148 -6.47 -1.19 -2.18
CA LEU A 148 -6.37 0.24 -2.43
C LEU A 148 -6.28 0.61 -3.93
N VAL A 149 -5.77 -0.29 -4.78
CA VAL A 149 -5.71 -0.08 -6.24
C VAL A 149 -7.05 -0.42 -6.92
N PHE A 150 -7.75 -1.46 -6.47
CA PHE A 150 -8.99 -1.94 -7.07
C PHE A 150 -10.23 -1.22 -6.55
N ILE A 151 -10.27 -0.80 -5.28
CA ILE A 151 -11.38 -0.04 -4.70
C ILE A 151 -11.78 1.20 -5.53
N PRO A 152 -10.87 2.11 -5.93
CA PRO A 152 -11.25 3.29 -6.72
C PRO A 152 -11.85 2.91 -8.08
N ARG A 153 -11.35 1.83 -8.70
CA ARG A 153 -11.88 1.30 -9.96
C ARG A 153 -13.29 0.73 -9.82
N ILE A 154 -13.55 -0.02 -8.74
CA ILE A 154 -14.85 -0.64 -8.48
C ILE A 154 -15.89 0.42 -8.12
N VAL A 155 -15.53 1.42 -7.32
CA VAL A 155 -16.43 2.52 -6.93
C VAL A 155 -16.83 3.37 -8.14
N GLY A 156 -15.89 3.64 -9.06
CA GLY A 156 -16.21 4.32 -10.33
C GLY A 156 -17.18 3.50 -11.20
N LEU A 157 -16.93 2.20 -11.36
CA LEU A 157 -17.80 1.32 -12.15
C LEU A 157 -19.19 1.14 -11.55
N TYR A 158 -19.32 1.17 -10.22
CA TYR A 158 -20.60 1.05 -9.54
C TYR A 158 -21.44 2.34 -9.63
N LYS A 159 -20.80 3.50 -9.78
CA LYS A 159 -21.49 4.79 -9.95
C LYS A 159 -22.00 5.02 -11.37
N ASP A 160 -21.32 4.50 -12.39
CA ASP A 160 -21.72 4.63 -13.81
C ASP A 160 -21.87 3.27 -14.53
N PRO A 161 -23.03 2.59 -14.41
CA PRO A 161 -23.28 1.29 -15.06
C PRO A 161 -23.55 1.38 -16.58
N LYS A 162 -23.62 2.59 -17.15
CA LYS A 162 -23.76 2.83 -18.60
C LYS A 162 -22.49 3.52 -19.10
N GLY A 163 -21.50 2.72 -19.49
CA GLY A 163 -20.21 3.20 -19.98
C GLY A 163 -20.32 4.03 -21.26
N GLU A 164 -20.55 5.34 -21.13
CA GLU A 164 -20.42 6.30 -22.23
C GLU A 164 -19.09 7.08 -22.21
N THR A 165 -18.16 6.73 -21.31
CA THR A 165 -16.78 7.26 -21.32
C THR A 165 -15.75 6.15 -21.10
N VAL A 166 -15.86 5.04 -21.85
CA VAL A 166 -14.72 4.15 -22.03
C VAL A 166 -13.72 4.86 -22.95
N SER A 167 -12.78 5.61 -22.37
CA SER A 167 -11.52 5.92 -23.03
C SER A 167 -10.41 5.08 -22.39
N THR A 168 -10.09 4.02 -23.11
CA THR A 168 -8.76 3.44 -23.33
C THR A 168 -7.64 3.93 -22.41
N PHE A 169 -7.07 2.98 -21.68
CA PHE A 169 -5.90 3.02 -20.81
C PHE A 169 -4.57 3.54 -21.45
N ALA A 170 -4.56 4.24 -22.59
CA ALA A 170 -3.33 4.81 -23.12
C ALA A 170 -3.57 6.06 -23.97
N THR A 171 -2.89 7.14 -23.57
CA THR A 171 -2.51 8.33 -24.36
C THR A 171 -3.33 9.60 -24.11
N SER A 172 -2.58 10.62 -23.68
CA SER A 172 -2.83 12.06 -23.80
C SER A 172 -3.87 12.70 -22.88
N GLY A 173 -3.55 13.92 -22.47
CA GLY A 173 -4.35 14.73 -21.57
C GLY A 173 -5.58 15.35 -22.20
N GLN A 174 -6.20 16.20 -21.37
CA GLN A 174 -7.42 16.98 -21.51
C GLN A 174 -8.71 16.26 -21.05
N ASN A 175 -9.28 16.88 -20.00
CA ASN A 175 -10.68 17.28 -19.86
C ASN A 175 -11.69 16.17 -20.19
N ASP A 176 -12.37 15.59 -19.21
CA ASP A 176 -13.54 16.19 -18.55
C ASP A 176 -13.93 15.25 -17.42
N GLU A 177 -14.03 15.73 -16.16
CA GLU A 177 -14.68 15.01 -15.02
C GLU A 177 -14.55 15.76 -13.67
N ALA A 178 -13.84 16.89 -13.63
CA ALA A 178 -13.78 17.77 -12.45
C ALA A 178 -15.05 18.63 -12.22
N GLU A 179 -16.08 18.53 -13.07
CA GLU A 179 -17.26 19.38 -13.01
C GLU A 179 -18.39 18.82 -12.13
N GLN A 180 -18.51 17.49 -11.95
CA GLN A 180 -19.73 16.94 -11.33
C GLN A 180 -19.67 16.79 -9.80
N THR A 181 -18.54 16.38 -9.22
CA THR A 181 -18.44 16.20 -7.75
C THR A 181 -18.21 17.53 -7.01
N LYS A 182 -17.57 18.50 -7.68
CA LYS A 182 -17.40 19.85 -7.15
C LYS A 182 -18.72 20.64 -7.19
N SER A 183 -19.50 20.47 -8.26
CA SER A 183 -20.83 21.08 -8.42
C SER A 183 -21.81 20.62 -7.33
N GLY A 184 -21.79 19.35 -6.90
CA GLY A 184 -22.63 18.89 -5.79
C GLY A 184 -22.35 19.59 -4.45
N SER A 185 -21.07 19.75 -4.09
CA SER A 185 -20.68 20.40 -2.83
C SER A 185 -20.84 21.93 -2.84
N ASP A 186 -20.55 22.59 -3.96
CA ASP A 186 -20.76 24.04 -4.11
C ASP A 186 -22.26 24.38 -4.20
N MET A 187 -23.06 23.54 -4.87
CA MET A 187 -24.52 23.71 -4.95
C MET A 187 -25.21 23.43 -3.60
N GLU A 188 -24.73 22.48 -2.80
CA GLU A 188 -25.24 22.28 -1.44
C GLU A 188 -24.91 23.46 -0.51
N ASN A 189 -23.73 24.05 -0.66
CA ASN A 189 -23.32 25.23 0.10
C ASN A 189 -24.11 26.48 -0.29
N GLU A 190 -24.33 26.71 -1.59
CA GLU A 190 -25.18 27.81 -2.07
C GLU A 190 -26.65 27.60 -1.65
N LEU A 191 -27.17 26.37 -1.70
CA LEU A 191 -28.54 26.07 -1.24
C LEU A 191 -28.71 26.32 0.26
N LYS A 192 -27.72 26.00 1.11
CA LYS A 192 -27.73 26.33 2.54
C LYS A 192 -27.69 27.84 2.78
N LYS A 193 -26.92 28.58 1.96
CA LYS A 193 -26.77 30.03 2.04
C LYS A 193 -28.03 30.78 1.61
N LEU A 194 -28.67 30.35 0.52
CA LEU A 194 -29.97 30.85 0.07
C LEU A 194 -31.06 30.58 1.10
N ARG A 195 -31.11 29.38 1.69
CA ARG A 195 -32.03 29.06 2.79
C ARG A 195 -31.83 29.96 4.01
N CYS A 196 -30.59 30.27 4.39
CA CYS A 196 -30.33 31.22 5.49
C CYS A 196 -30.86 32.62 5.18
N ARG A 197 -30.66 33.14 3.96
CA ARG A 197 -31.15 34.46 3.56
C ARG A 197 -32.67 34.57 3.54
N VAL A 198 -33.36 33.51 3.12
CA VAL A 198 -34.83 33.48 3.14
C VAL A 198 -35.34 33.57 4.58
N ILE A 199 -34.74 32.84 5.51
CA ILE A 199 -35.11 32.88 6.94
C ILE A 199 -34.88 34.28 7.54
N GLU A 200 -33.77 34.94 7.19
CA GLU A 200 -33.44 36.28 7.66
C GLU A 200 -34.40 37.36 7.11
N LEU A 201 -34.83 37.22 5.86
CA LEU A 201 -35.82 38.11 5.25
C LEU A 201 -37.21 37.90 5.85
N GLU A 202 -37.62 36.65 6.12
CA GLU A 202 -38.89 36.36 6.79
C GLU A 202 -38.94 36.92 8.22
N THR A 203 -37.86 36.80 8.99
CA THR A 203 -37.79 37.40 10.34
C THR A 203 -37.77 38.92 10.29
N THR A 204 -37.09 39.51 9.31
CA THR A 204 -37.10 40.97 9.10
C THR A 204 -38.49 41.46 8.75
N ILE A 205 -39.19 40.83 7.80
CA ILE A 205 -40.57 41.18 7.41
C ILE A 205 -41.53 41.04 8.60
N LYS A 206 -41.39 39.97 9.40
CA LYS A 206 -42.22 39.76 10.59
C LYS A 206 -41.94 40.78 11.70
N SER A 207 -40.73 41.34 11.76
CA SER A 207 -40.36 42.41 12.69
C SER A 207 -40.73 43.82 12.20
N HIS A 208 -40.88 44.00 10.88
CA HIS A 208 -41.18 45.29 10.24
C HIS A 208 -42.65 45.48 9.86
N ALA A 209 -43.50 44.47 10.06
CA ALA A 209 -44.95 44.58 9.89
C ALA A 209 -45.66 44.64 11.25
N PRO A 210 -45.81 45.84 11.86
CA PRO A 210 -46.85 46.06 12.84
C PRO A 210 -48.20 46.18 12.12
N GLY A 211 -49.14 45.28 12.41
CA GLY A 211 -50.54 45.41 12.01
C GLY A 211 -50.90 44.64 10.74
N GLY A 212 -51.80 43.65 10.91
CA GLY A 212 -52.10 42.63 9.91
C GLY A 212 -53.25 42.95 8.96
N VAL A 213 -53.62 41.93 8.19
CA VAL A 213 -54.96 41.76 7.62
C VAL A 213 -55.24 40.26 7.59
N ASP A 214 -56.24 39.84 8.36
CA ASP A 214 -56.93 38.56 8.24
C ASP A 214 -57.43 38.33 6.80
N LEU A 215 -57.41 37.09 6.33
CA LEU A 215 -58.52 36.62 5.51
C LEU A 215 -58.75 35.13 5.75
N SER A 216 -59.62 34.84 6.71
CA SER A 216 -60.41 33.61 6.75
C SER A 216 -61.31 33.56 5.52
N THR A 217 -61.31 32.45 4.79
CA THR A 217 -62.44 31.52 4.54
C THR A 217 -61.93 30.40 3.65
#